data_AF-A0A1G3HJK4-F1
#
_entry.id   AF-A0A1G3HJK4-F1
#
_cell.length_a   1.000
_cell.length_b   1.000
_cell.length_c   1.000
_cell.angle_alpha   90.00
_cell.angle_beta   90.00
_cell.angle_gamma   90.00
#
_symmetry.space_group_name_H-M   'P 1'
#
loop_
_entity.id
_entity.type
_entity.pdbx_description
1 polymer ?
#
loop_
_entity_poly.entity_id
_entity_poly.type
_entity_poly.pdbx_seq_one_letter_code
_entity_poly.pdbx_strand_id
1 'polypeptide(L)'
;MQVFDFDSAIALHKSWKMKFHLAIDAIRSSDFDIQPIGDDARCGLGQWLAANAGELEQFDTAQELLAVHRDFHRRCESIADAIRTGKVVRLNDTAIVEFGVLSEKIEALLLRLKEELHQAG
;
A
#
# COMPACT_ATOMS: atom_id res chain seq x y z
N MET A 1 -8.96 -15.15 14.44
CA MET A 1 -8.24 -14.56 13.29
C MET A 1 -8.42 -15.38 12.03
N GLN A 2 -8.77 -14.74 10.90
CA GLN A 2 -8.66 -15.36 9.59
C GLN A 2 -7.18 -15.53 9.18
N VAL A 3 -6.85 -16.62 8.48
CA VAL A 3 -5.51 -16.85 7.93
C VAL A 3 -5.17 -15.76 6.94
N PHE A 4 -3.99 -15.15 7.09
CA PHE A 4 -3.49 -14.08 6.23
C PHE A 4 -2.05 -14.36 5.81
N ASP A 5 -1.79 -14.20 4.52
CA ASP A 5 -0.45 -14.34 3.95
C ASP A 5 0.24 -12.97 3.93
N PHE A 6 0.96 -12.69 5.03
CA PHE A 6 1.76 -11.47 5.18
C PHE A 6 2.85 -11.35 4.11
N ASP A 7 3.46 -12.45 3.69
CA ASP A 7 4.56 -12.43 2.74
C ASP A 7 4.06 -12.06 1.33
N SER A 8 2.90 -12.59 0.94
CA SER A 8 2.20 -12.19 -0.27
C SER A 8 1.77 -10.71 -0.23
N ALA A 9 1.28 -10.22 0.90
CA ALA A 9 0.89 -8.81 1.06
C ALA A 9 2.08 -7.86 0.91
N ILE A 10 3.23 -8.19 1.51
CA ILE A 10 4.49 -7.43 1.37
C ILE A 10 4.95 -7.43 -0.10
N ALA A 11 4.97 -8.59 -0.74
CA ALA A 11 5.38 -8.71 -2.15
C ALA A 11 4.48 -7.90 -3.08
N LEU A 12 3.17 -7.89 -2.83
CA LEU A 12 2.20 -7.12 -3.62
C LEU A 12 2.47 -5.61 -3.54
N HIS A 13 2.68 -5.06 -2.33
CA HIS A 13 2.96 -3.62 -2.15
C HIS A 13 4.28 -3.20 -2.80
N LYS A 14 5.34 -4.03 -2.68
CA LYS A 14 6.60 -3.84 -3.42
C LYS A 14 6.38 -3.80 -4.93
N SER A 15 5.56 -4.71 -5.45
CA SER A 15 5.25 -4.77 -6.88
C SER A 15 4.53 -3.52 -7.36
N TRP A 16 3.64 -2.94 -6.56
CA TRP A 16 2.94 -1.70 -6.88
C TRP A 16 3.92 -0.53 -6.95
N LYS A 17 4.81 -0.38 -5.96
CA LYS A 17 5.87 0.64 -5.99
C LYS A 17 6.69 0.57 -7.28
N MET A 18 7.11 -0.63 -7.68
CA MET A 18 7.84 -0.82 -8.93
C MET A 18 7.01 -0.43 -10.16
N LYS A 19 5.74 -0.85 -10.23
CA LYS A 19 4.84 -0.47 -11.33
C LYS A 19 4.69 1.04 -11.47
N PHE A 20 4.55 1.77 -10.35
CA PHE A 20 4.50 3.23 -10.37
C PHE A 20 5.80 3.86 -10.88
N HIS A 21 6.97 3.41 -10.42
CA HIS A 21 8.25 3.92 -10.92
C HIS A 21 8.41 3.68 -12.42
N LEU A 22 8.09 2.48 -12.91
CA LEU A 22 8.13 2.16 -14.34
C LEU A 22 7.16 3.03 -15.16
N ALA A 23 5.97 3.31 -14.62
CA ALA A 23 4.98 4.16 -15.29
C ALA A 23 5.38 5.64 -15.34
N ILE A 24 6.14 6.11 -14.34
CA ILE A 24 6.71 7.46 -14.30
C ILE A 24 7.85 7.61 -15.31
N ASP A 25 8.73 6.60 -15.40
CA ASP A 25 9.85 6.58 -16.34
C ASP A 25 9.41 6.35 -17.80
N ALA A 26 8.33 5.59 -18.01
CA ALA A 26 7.73 5.41 -19.32
C ALA A 26 7.02 6.70 -19.75
N ILE A 27 7.64 7.45 -20.67
CA ILE A 27 7.06 8.65 -21.29
C ILE A 27 5.76 8.23 -22.00
N ARG A 28 4.63 8.45 -21.30
CA ARG A 28 3.25 8.25 -21.74
C ARG A 28 2.83 6.80 -21.96
N SER A 29 2.02 6.30 -21.03
CA SER A 29 1.10 5.21 -21.31
C SER A 29 -0.29 5.58 -20.78
N SER A 30 -1.24 5.76 -21.71
CA SER A 30 -2.68 5.83 -21.43
C SER A 30 -3.25 4.52 -20.87
N ASP A 31 -2.44 3.46 -20.83
CA ASP A 31 -2.82 2.11 -20.44
C ASP A 31 -2.36 1.78 -19.01
N PHE A 32 -1.94 2.78 -18.23
CA PHE A 32 -1.63 2.59 -16.81
C PHE A 32 -2.92 2.42 -16.00
N ASP A 33 -3.49 1.21 -16.05
CA ASP A 33 -4.59 0.80 -15.19
C ASP A 33 -4.05 0.39 -13.82
N ILE A 34 -4.36 1.23 -12.83
CA ILE A 34 -4.04 0.98 -11.43
C ILE A 34 -5.23 0.43 -10.65
N GLN A 35 -6.37 0.13 -11.25
CA GLN A 35 -7.42 -0.53 -10.48
C GLN A 35 -7.01 -1.99 -10.20
N PRO A 36 -7.11 -2.47 -8.94
CA PRO A 36 -7.77 -1.87 -7.77
C PRO A 36 -6.84 -1.15 -6.75
N ILE A 37 -5.61 -0.79 -7.10
CA ILE A 37 -4.59 -0.12 -6.24
C ILE A 37 -5.08 1.22 -5.65
N GLY A 38 -6.14 1.85 -6.17
CA GLY A 38 -6.70 3.08 -5.57
C GLY A 38 -7.68 2.86 -4.42
N ASP A 39 -8.16 1.63 -4.21
CA ASP A 39 -9.22 1.33 -3.24
C ASP A 39 -8.67 0.47 -2.10
N ASP A 40 -8.39 1.12 -0.97
CA ASP A 40 -7.83 0.48 0.22
C ASP A 40 -8.77 -0.61 0.77
N ALA A 41 -10.08 -0.37 0.74
CA ALA A 41 -11.07 -1.29 1.28
C ALA A 41 -11.23 -2.57 0.43
N ARG A 42 -10.93 -2.50 -0.87
CA ARG A 42 -11.01 -3.65 -1.78
C ARG A 42 -9.72 -4.44 -1.90
N CYS A 43 -8.62 -3.94 -1.39
CA CYS A 43 -7.36 -4.67 -1.43
C CYS A 43 -7.36 -5.81 -0.39
N GLY A 44 -6.60 -6.89 -0.65
CA GLY A 44 -6.60 -8.07 0.24
C GLY A 44 -6.18 -7.76 1.68
N LEU A 45 -5.26 -6.81 1.88
CA LEU A 45 -4.88 -6.33 3.22
C LEU A 45 -6.01 -5.55 3.88
N GLY A 46 -6.64 -4.61 3.17
CA GLY A 46 -7.75 -3.82 3.72
C GLY A 46 -8.96 -4.67 4.10
N GLN A 47 -9.29 -5.67 3.27
CA GLN A 47 -10.35 -6.64 3.57
C GLN A 47 -10.03 -7.44 4.84
N TRP A 48 -8.78 -7.90 4.97
CA TRP A 48 -8.35 -8.64 6.16
C TRP A 48 -8.35 -7.78 7.42
N LEU A 49 -7.84 -6.55 7.35
CA LEU A 49 -7.86 -5.59 8.47
C LEU A 49 -9.28 -5.33 8.95
N ALA A 50 -10.23 -5.12 8.02
CA ALA A 50 -11.63 -4.90 8.36
C ALA A 50 -12.28 -6.14 8.99
N ALA A 51 -11.99 -7.34 8.45
CA ALA A 51 -12.56 -8.59 8.95
C ALA A 51 -12.07 -8.98 10.35
N ASN A 52 -10.89 -8.49 10.77
CA ASN A 52 -10.25 -8.83 12.05
C ASN A 52 -10.14 -7.63 13.00
N ALA A 53 -10.85 -6.53 12.74
CA ALA A 53 -10.69 -5.26 13.46
C ALA A 53 -10.78 -5.40 14.99
N GLY A 54 -11.69 -6.23 15.51
CA GLY A 54 -11.84 -6.44 16.95
C GLY A 54 -10.66 -7.16 17.60
N GLU A 55 -10.07 -8.16 16.92
CA GLU A 55 -8.87 -8.85 17.43
C GLU A 55 -7.62 -7.98 17.30
N LEU A 56 -7.59 -7.11 16.28
CA LEU A 56 -6.47 -6.23 15.97
C LEU A 56 -6.46 -4.93 16.78
N GLU A 57 -7.55 -4.58 17.47
CA GLU A 57 -7.66 -3.34 18.26
C GLU A 57 -6.61 -3.24 19.37
N GLN A 58 -6.17 -4.38 19.92
CA GLN A 58 -5.16 -4.45 20.96
C GLN A 58 -3.71 -4.23 20.47
N PHE A 59 -3.48 -4.18 19.15
CA PHE A 59 -2.15 -4.01 18.57
C PHE A 59 -2.01 -2.61 17.98
N ASP A 60 -1.21 -1.75 18.63
CA ASP A 60 -0.89 -0.41 18.13
C ASP A 60 -0.32 -0.47 16.69
N THR A 61 0.47 -1.50 16.40
CA THR A 61 1.01 -1.78 15.05
C THR A 61 -0.08 -1.94 14.01
N ALA A 62 -1.21 -2.58 14.35
CA ALA A 62 -2.33 -2.75 13.42
C ALA A 62 -3.09 -1.44 13.18
N GLN A 63 -3.22 -0.59 14.21
CA GLN A 63 -3.82 0.74 14.08
C GLN A 63 -2.97 1.65 13.19
N GLU A 64 -1.65 1.63 13.40
CA GLU A 64 -0.71 2.37 12.57
C GLU A 64 -0.72 1.85 11.13
N LEU A 65 -0.74 0.53 10.93
CA LEU A 65 -0.82 -0.09 9.61
C LEU A 65 -2.06 0.35 8.85
N LEU A 66 -3.24 0.37 9.50
CA LEU A 66 -4.48 0.83 8.89
C LEU A 66 -4.41 2.29 8.42
N ALA A 67 -3.83 3.18 9.23
CA ALA A 67 -3.67 4.58 8.88
C ALA A 67 -2.72 4.77 7.68
N VAL A 68 -1.53 4.17 7.76
CA VAL A 68 -0.51 4.25 6.70
C VAL A 68 -1.02 3.64 5.39
N HIS A 69 -1.75 2.53 5.48
CA HIS A 69 -2.35 1.86 4.33
C HIS A 69 -3.35 2.77 3.58
N ARG A 70 -4.23 3.46 4.30
CA ARG A 70 -5.17 4.43 3.70
C ARG A 70 -4.44 5.56 2.98
N ASP A 71 -3.40 6.11 3.61
CA ASP A 71 -2.61 7.19 3.02
C ASP A 71 -1.87 6.72 1.77
N PHE A 72 -1.31 5.50 1.79
CA PHE A 72 -0.67 4.89 0.62
C PHE A 72 -1.63 4.81 -0.56
N HIS A 73 -2.82 4.24 -0.37
CA HIS A 73 -3.82 4.10 -1.43
C HIS A 73 -4.30 5.45 -1.98
N ARG A 74 -4.51 6.45 -1.11
CA ARG A 74 -4.84 7.82 -1.55
C ARG A 74 -3.71 8.44 -2.39
N ARG A 75 -2.43 8.20 -2.04
CA ARG A 75 -1.29 8.64 -2.85
C ARG A 75 -1.22 7.91 -4.19
N CYS A 76 -1.46 6.61 -4.23
CA CYS A 76 -1.56 5.84 -5.48
C CYS A 76 -2.57 6.45 -6.45
N GLU A 77 -3.77 6.78 -5.95
CA GLU A 77 -4.83 7.39 -6.76
C GLU A 77 -4.40 8.76 -7.30
N SER A 78 -3.82 9.62 -6.45
CA SER A 78 -3.33 10.93 -6.87
C SER A 78 -2.22 10.86 -7.91
N ILE A 79 -1.29 9.90 -7.78
CA ILE A 79 -0.19 9.72 -8.73
C ILE A 79 -0.73 9.21 -10.06
N ALA A 80 -1.61 8.21 -10.04
CA ALA A 80 -2.21 7.70 -11.25
C ALA A 80 -3.06 8.74 -11.98
N ASP A 81 -3.78 9.59 -11.26
CA ASP A 81 -4.51 10.70 -11.88
C ASP A 81 -3.58 11.70 -12.57
N ALA A 82 -2.45 12.03 -11.96
CA ALA A 82 -1.43 12.88 -12.57
C ALA A 82 -0.87 12.23 -13.85
N ILE A 83 -0.56 10.94 -13.83
CA ILE A 83 -0.09 10.18 -15.01
C ILE A 83 -1.15 10.19 -16.11
N ARG A 84 -2.41 9.87 -15.80
CA ARG A 84 -3.53 9.82 -16.78
C ARG A 84 -3.83 11.18 -17.41
N THR A 85 -3.74 12.25 -16.64
CA THR A 85 -3.97 13.62 -17.13
C THR A 85 -2.77 14.19 -17.88
N GLY A 86 -1.70 13.41 -18.06
CA GLY A 86 -0.51 13.80 -18.80
C GLY A 86 0.33 14.86 -18.09
N LYS A 87 0.14 15.04 -16.78
CA LYS A 87 1.03 15.87 -15.96
C LYS A 87 2.41 15.21 -15.93
N VAL A 88 3.44 16.03 -16.04
CA VAL A 88 4.82 15.54 -15.86
C VAL A 88 5.02 15.23 -14.38
N VAL A 89 5.29 13.97 -14.09
CA VAL A 89 5.65 13.47 -12.77
C VAL A 89 7.10 12.97 -12.85
N ARG A 90 7.90 13.21 -11.82
CA ARG A 90 9.28 12.73 -11.73
C ARG A 90 9.49 11.93 -10.45
N LEU A 91 10.43 10.98 -10.49
CA LEU A 91 10.76 10.15 -9.34
C LEU A 91 11.20 10.93 -8.10
N ASN A 92 11.75 12.14 -8.29
CA ASN A 92 12.19 13.02 -7.21
C ASN A 92 11.10 14.00 -6.73
N ASP A 93 9.91 13.96 -7.31
CA ASP A 93 8.81 14.78 -6.82
C ASP A 93 8.42 14.31 -5.41
N THR A 94 8.12 15.26 -4.52
CA THR A 94 7.80 14.99 -3.11
C THR A 94 6.71 13.93 -2.95
N ALA A 95 5.68 13.96 -3.80
CA ALA A 95 4.59 12.98 -3.76
C ALA A 95 5.06 11.54 -4.06
N ILE A 96 6.06 11.36 -4.95
CA ILE A 96 6.61 10.05 -5.29
C ILE A 96 7.53 9.54 -4.18
N VAL A 97 8.34 10.44 -3.60
CA VAL A 97 9.17 10.12 -2.45
C VAL A 97 8.31 9.70 -1.25
N GLU A 98 7.28 10.49 -0.92
CA GLU A 98 6.34 10.18 0.16
C GLU A 98 5.63 8.83 -0.08
N PHE A 99 5.17 8.57 -1.31
CA PHE A 99 4.59 7.28 -1.68
C PHE A 99 5.57 6.12 -1.43
N GLY A 100 6.84 6.29 -1.82
CA GLY A 100 7.89 5.29 -1.59
C GLY A 100 8.12 4.99 -0.10
N VAL A 101 8.10 6.04 0.74
CA VAL A 101 8.21 5.92 2.21
C VAL A 101 7.00 5.21 2.80
N LEU A 102 5.78 5.52 2.35
CA LEU A 102 4.56 4.84 2.81
C LEU A 102 4.58 3.34 2.48
N SER A 103 5.07 2.97 1.28
CA SER A 103 5.24 1.56 0.90
C SER A 103 6.19 0.83 1.87
N GLU A 104 7.36 1.41 2.13
CA GLU A 104 8.36 0.82 3.03
C GLU A 104 7.82 0.69 4.47
N LYS A 105 7.03 1.68 4.91
CA LYS A 105 6.39 1.66 6.22
C LYS A 105 5.34 0.55 6.34
N ILE A 106 4.53 0.31 5.30
CA ILE A 106 3.59 -0.82 5.28
C ILE A 106 4.33 -2.14 5.42
N GLU A 107 5.43 -2.33 4.69
CA GLU A 107 6.23 -3.57 4.75
C GLU A 107 6.78 -3.82 6.16
N ALA A 108 7.33 -2.78 6.80
CA ALA A 108 7.86 -2.87 8.16
C ALA A 108 6.75 -3.19 9.19
N LEU A 109 5.60 -2.55 9.08
CA LEU A 109 4.46 -2.77 9.97
C LEU A 109 3.85 -4.16 9.78
N LEU A 110 3.80 -4.68 8.55
CA LEU A 110 3.34 -6.05 8.28
C LEU A 110 4.27 -7.10 8.91
N LEU A 111 5.59 -6.91 8.80
CA LEU A 111 6.57 -7.80 9.43
C LEU A 111 6.42 -7.79 10.95
N ARG A 112 6.31 -6.60 11.54
CA ARG A 112 6.13 -6.45 12.99
C ARG A 112 4.82 -7.07 13.47
N LEU A 113 3.71 -6.81 12.78
CA LEU A 113 2.42 -7.38 13.14
C LEU A 113 2.42 -8.91 13.02
N LYS A 114 3.08 -9.47 12.00
CA LYS A 114 3.27 -10.92 11.86
C LYS A 114 3.98 -11.53 13.08
N GLU A 115 5.02 -10.87 13.59
CA GLU A 115 5.75 -11.29 14.79
C GLU A 115 4.89 -11.18 16.05
N GLU A 116 4.20 -10.04 16.25
CA GLU A 116 3.32 -9.80 17.39
C GLU A 116 2.19 -10.85 17.47
N LEU A 117 1.57 -11.18 16.33
CA LEU A 117 0.53 -12.20 16.27
C LEU A 117 1.05 -13.62 16.51
N HIS A 118 2.28 -13.92 16.10
CA HIS A 118 2.92 -15.20 16.40
C HIS A 118 3.17 -15.37 17.90
N GLN A 119 3.61 -14.30 18.58
CA GLN A 119 3.91 -14.34 20.02
C GLN A 119 2.65 -14.35 20.90
N ALA A 120 1.52 -13.87 20.41
CA ALA A 120 0.26 -13.81 21.14
C ALA A 120 -0.58 -15.10 21.04
N GLY A 121 -0.23 -16.02 20.14
CA GLY A 121 -0.88 -17.33 19.94
C GLY A 121 -0.15 -18.46 20.63
#